data_AF-A0A9E5RAK5-F1
#
_entry.id   AF-A0A9E5RAK5-F1
#
_cell.length_a   1.000
_cell.length_b   1.000
_cell.length_c   1.000
_cell.angle_alpha   90.00
_cell.angle_beta   90.00
_cell.angle_gamma   90.00
#
_symmetry.space_group_name_H-M   'P 1'
#
loop_
_entity.id
_entity.type
_entity.pdbx_description
1 polymer ?
#
loop_
_entity_poly.entity_id
_entity_poly.type
_entity_poly.pdbx_seq_one_letter_code
_entity_poly.pdbx_strand_id
1 'polypeptide(L)' 'MLDFTIGEDRIDLSRVFRDPAYSLEGDAAYRSYVTLFQQGADTIVKIRLDGDVTAQSRYFIALQNITATSLSFSDFVV' A
#
# COMPACT_ATOMS: atom_id res chain seq x y z
N MET A 1 11.41 0.81 6.16
CA MET A 1 11.40 -0.45 6.93
C MET A 1 12.57 -1.29 6.44
N LEU A 2 13.42 -1.74 7.36
CA LEU A 2 14.72 -2.34 7.06
C LEU A 2 14.67 -3.87 6.94
N ASP A 3 13.64 -4.51 7.47
CA ASP A 3 13.53 -5.96 7.64
C ASP A 3 12.16 -6.54 7.19
N PHE A 4 11.44 -5.83 6.32
CA PHE A 4 10.14 -6.32 5.81
C PHE A 4 10.30 -7.65 5.08
N THR A 5 9.56 -8.66 5.54
CA THR A 5 9.56 -10.01 4.98
C THR A 5 8.20 -10.32 4.37
N ILE A 6 8.17 -10.52 3.05
CA ILE A 6 6.96 -10.83 2.29
C ILE A 6 6.34 -12.14 2.78
N GLY A 7 5.02 -12.15 2.98
CA GLY A 7 4.29 -13.31 3.47
C GLY A 7 4.37 -13.53 4.99
N GLU A 8 5.20 -12.76 5.71
CA GLU A 8 5.29 -12.78 7.17
C GLU A 8 4.80 -11.45 7.76
N ASP A 9 5.37 -10.34 7.28
CA ASP A 9 5.02 -8.99 7.70
C ASP A 9 3.80 -8.46 6.94
N ARG A 10 3.05 -7.57 7.60
CA ARG A 10 1.93 -6.87 6.97
C ARG A 10 1.96 -5.39 7.31
N ILE A 11 1.63 -4.56 6.33
CA ILE A 11 1.51 -3.11 6.47
C ILE A 11 0.08 -2.79 6.89
N ASP A 12 -0.09 -2.25 8.10
CA ASP A 12 -1.40 -1.89 8.62
C ASP A 12 -1.86 -0.52 8.09
N LEU A 13 -2.89 -0.56 7.23
CA LEU A 13 -3.61 0.58 6.68
C LEU A 13 -5.04 0.68 7.25
N SER A 14 -5.43 -0.15 8.21
CA SER A 14 -6.81 -0.18 8.75
C SER A 14 -7.27 1.15 9.33
N ARG A 15 -6.33 1.91 9.92
CA ARG A 15 -6.63 3.25 10.45
C ARG A 15 -6.75 4.31 9.36
N VAL A 16 -6.08 4.11 8.23
CA VAL A 16 -6.14 5.01 7.06
C VAL A 16 -7.49 4.85 6.37
N PHE A 17 -7.97 3.62 6.27
CA PHE A 17 -9.16 3.27 5.49
C PHE A 17 -10.43 3.06 6.32
N ARG A 18 -10.41 3.43 7.60
CA ARG A 18 -11.60 3.38 8.47
C ARG A 18 -12.73 4.32 8.01
N ASP A 19 -12.44 5.29 7.16
CA ASP A 19 -13.43 6.22 6.63
C ASP A 19 -14.39 5.49 5.67
N PRO A 20 -15.72 5.63 5.83
CA PRO A 20 -16.69 5.01 4.93
C PRO A 20 -16.60 5.48 3.47
N ALA A 21 -15.85 6.54 3.17
CA ALA A 21 -15.51 6.95 1.81
C ALA A 21 -14.60 5.96 1.07
N TYR A 22 -13.92 5.05 1.77
CA TYR A 22 -13.14 3.98 1.13
C TYR A 22 -14.00 2.73 0.95
N SER A 23 -14.17 2.30 -0.30
CA SER A 23 -14.74 0.99 -0.61
C SER A 23 -13.60 0.02 -0.88
N LEU A 24 -13.25 -0.82 0.09
CA LEU A 24 -12.16 -1.79 0.02
C LEU A 24 -12.67 -3.23 -0.10
N GLU A 25 -13.51 -3.52 -1.09
CA GLU A 25 -13.85 -4.89 -1.42
C GLU A 25 -12.90 -5.45 -2.50
N GLY A 26 -11.90 -6.21 -2.07
CA GLY A 26 -11.01 -7.01 -2.93
C GLY A 26 -9.78 -6.31 -3.53
N ASP A 27 -9.00 -7.07 -4.31
CA ASP A 27 -7.71 -6.62 -4.90
C ASP A 27 -7.86 -5.38 -5.82
N ALA A 28 -9.01 -5.25 -6.50
CA ALA A 28 -9.30 -4.12 -7.38
C ALA A 28 -9.42 -2.80 -6.62
N ALA A 29 -10.05 -2.82 -5.45
CA ALA A 29 -10.15 -1.66 -4.59
C ALA A 29 -8.80 -1.29 -3.97
N TYR A 30 -8.04 -2.27 -3.49
CA TYR A 30 -6.67 -2.05 -2.99
C TYR A 30 -5.78 -1.31 -4.00
N ARG A 31 -5.77 -1.75 -5.27
CA ARG A 31 -4.99 -1.11 -6.34
C ARG A 31 -5.40 0.33 -6.66
N SER A 32 -6.60 0.73 -6.25
CA SER A 32 -7.11 2.09 -6.45
C SER A 32 -6.61 3.08 -5.40
N TYR A 33 -6.18 2.59 -4.23
CA TYR A 33 -5.72 3.41 -3.11
C TYR A 33 -4.22 3.25 -2.82
N VAL A 34 -3.64 2.09 -3.10
CA VAL A 34 -2.22 1.82 -2.87
C VAL A 34 -1.47 1.85 -4.19
N THR A 35 -0.44 2.69 -4.26
CA THR A 35 0.50 2.75 -5.38
C THR A 35 1.86 2.26 -4.91
N LEU A 36 2.39 1.25 -5.59
CA LEU A 36 3.73 0.73 -5.37
C LEU A 36 4.66 1.33 -6.44
N PHE A 37 5.69 2.04 -6.00
CA PHE A 37 6.65 2.70 -6.88
C PHE A 37 8.05 2.16 -6.61
N GLN A 38 8.64 1.50 -7.60
CA GLN A 38 10.02 1.01 -7.51
C GLN A 38 11.00 2.19 -7.56
N GLN A 39 11.92 2.24 -6.59
CA GLN A 39 13.02 3.20 -6.55
C GLN A 39 14.33 2.45 -6.29
N GLY A 40 15.06 2.14 -7.36
CA GLY A 40 16.26 1.30 -7.23
C GLY A 40 15.89 -0.09 -6.70
N ALA A 41 16.53 -0.53 -5.63
CA ALA A 41 16.21 -1.80 -4.96
C ALA A 41 14.99 -1.71 -4.01
N ASP A 42 14.52 -0.51 -3.72
CA ASP A 42 13.49 -0.27 -2.70
C ASP A 42 12.11 -0.08 -3.35
N THR A 43 11.06 -0.36 -2.59
CA THR A 43 9.68 -0.03 -2.96
C THR A 43 9.14 1.10 -2.08
N ILE A 44 8.69 2.19 -2.71
CA ILE A 44 7.89 3.22 -2.04
C ILE A 44 6.42 2.82 -2.15
N VAL A 45 5.78 2.66 -0.99
CA VAL A 45 4.34 2.57 -0.85
C VAL A 45 3.77 3.97 -0.71
N LYS A 46 2.83 4.31 -1.59
CA LYS A 46 2.04 5.54 -1.52
C LYS A 46 0.56 5.22 -1.36
N ILE A 47 -0.15 6.07 -0.65
CA ILE A 47 -1.59 5.92 -0.39
C ILE A 47 -2.36 7.14 -0.89
N ARG A 48 -3.55 6.94 -1.46
CA ARG A 48 -4.52 8.02 -1.72
C ARG A 48 -5.41 8.14 -0.50
N LEU A 49 -5.50 9.35 0.05
CA LEU A 49 -6.24 9.64 1.28
C LEU A 49 -7.51 10.41 0.93
N ASP A 50 -8.70 9.81 1.07
CA ASP A 50 -10.08 10.39 0.96
C ASP A 50 -11.09 9.57 0.14
N GLY A 51 -10.73 8.38 -0.36
CA GLY A 51 -11.63 7.61 -1.22
C GLY A 51 -11.67 8.12 -2.67
N ASP A 52 -11.09 9.30 -2.96
CA ASP A 52 -11.02 9.88 -4.30
C ASP A 52 -9.86 9.27 -5.09
N VAL A 53 -10.21 8.41 -6.03
CA VAL A 53 -9.25 7.76 -6.92
C VAL A 53 -8.56 8.73 -7.89
N THR A 54 -9.03 9.98 -7.99
CA THR A 54 -8.41 11.04 -8.79
C THR A 54 -7.38 11.87 -8.00
N ALA A 55 -7.35 11.72 -6.67
CA ALA A 55 -6.43 12.44 -5.81
C ALA A 55 -4.97 11.94 -5.96
N GLN A 56 -4.03 12.84 -5.67
CA GLN A 56 -2.59 12.52 -5.68
C GLN A 56 -2.24 11.55 -4.54
N SER A 57 -1.45 10.52 -4.84
CA SER A 57 -0.96 9.60 -3.82
C SER A 57 0.15 10.23 -2.99
N ARG A 58 0.13 10.00 -1.68
CA ARG A 58 1.09 10.51 -0.70
C ARG A 58 2.04 9.40 -0.27
N TYR A 59 3.29 9.77 -0.01
CA TYR A 59 4.28 8.84 0.56
C TYR A 59 3.77 8.28 1.89
N PHE A 60 3.84 6.96 2.04
CA PHE A 60 3.52 6.27 3.29
C PHE A 60 4.75 5.65 3.92
N ILE A 61 5.40 4.71 3.22
CA ILE A 61 6.59 4.02 3.70
C ILE A 61 7.49 3.59 2.53
N ALA A 62 8.80 3.46 2.78
CA ALA A 62 9.73 2.78 1.89
C ALA A 62 10.12 1.42 2.48
N LEU A 63 10.01 0.37 1.67
CA LEU A 63 10.44 -1.00 1.97
C LEU A 63 11.77 -1.24 1.29
N GLN A 64 12.80 -1.54 2.08
CA GLN A 64 14.14 -1.68 1.53
C GLN A 64 14.35 -3.05 0.91
N ASN A 65 15.02 -3.09 -0.23
CA ASN A 65 15.33 -4.33 -0.98
C ASN A 65 14.08 -5.16 -1.33
N ILE A 66 12.92 -4.54 -1.45
CA ILE A 66 11.67 -5.18 -1.86
C ILE A 66 11.34 -4.77 -3.29
N THR A 67 11.04 -5.78 -4.13
CA THR A 67 10.55 -5.57 -5.49
C THR A 67 9.06 -5.26 -5.46
N ALA A 68 8.62 -4.19 -6.11
CA ALA A 68 7.23 -3.75 -6.06
C ALA A 68 6.25 -4.83 -6.56
N THR A 69 6.64 -5.61 -7.56
CA THR A 69 5.81 -6.69 -8.14
C THR A 69 5.74 -7.95 -7.28
N SER A 70 6.54 -8.08 -6.23
CA SER A 70 6.43 -9.19 -5.28
C SER A 70 5.45 -8.92 -4.14
N LEU A 71 4.97 -7.68 -4.00
CA LEU A 71 3.93 -7.33 -3.04
C LEU A 71 2.54 -7.59 -3.64
N SER A 72 1.63 -8.01 -2.77
CA SER A 72 0.24 -8.32 -3.07
C SER A 72 -0.68 -7.78 -1.97
N PHE A 73 -1.99 -7.91 -2.17
CA PHE A 73 -2.96 -7.49 -1.16
C PHE A 73 -2.77 -8.18 0.20
N SER A 74 -2.25 -9.41 0.26
CA SER A 74 -2.03 -10.11 1.55
C SER A 74 -0.99 -9.45 2.44
N ASP A 75 -0.08 -8.67 1.85
CA ASP A 75 0.98 -7.94 2.56
C ASP A 75 0.45 -6.68 3.26
N PHE A 76 -0.86 -6.40 3.18
CA PHE A 76 -1.51 -5.26 3.80
C PHE A 76 -2.66 -5.71 4.69
N VAL A 77 -2.84 -5.04 5.82
CA VAL A 77 -4.07 -5.10 6.63
C VAL A 77 -4.86 -3.84 6.31
N VAL A 78 -6.14 -3.99 6.00
CA VAL A 78 -7.08 -2.89 5.74
C VAL A 78 -8.29 -2.98 6.64
#